data_AF-A0A927WWG8-F1
#
_entry.id   AF-A0A927WWG8-F1
#
_cell.length_a   1.000
_cell.length_b   1.000
_cell.length_c   1.000
_cell.angle_alpha   90.00
_cell.angle_beta   90.00
_cell.angle_gamma   90.00
#
_symmetry.space_group_name_H-M   'P 1'
#
loop_
_entity.id
_entity.type
_entity.pdbx_description
1 polymer ?
#
loop_
_entity_poly.entity_id
_entity_poly.type
_entity_poly.pdbx_seq_one_letter_code
_entity_poly.pdbx_strand_id
1 'polypeptide(L)'
;MKKNNLIGKIGYALNINLPGLENKPGGHYVFIKNIKDDKCSVYTIVSLKDSKGEFIRKKFNELEKGLLVPIAREDINLPRYSAFDMRTIENVDIKNISLNCSIRLKNKHKFYMRDLR
;
A
#
# COMPACT_ATOMS: atom_id res chain seq x y z
N MET A 1 21.66 6.58 -1.62
CA MET A 1 20.78 5.77 -2.49
C MET A 1 20.09 6.72 -3.48
N LYS A 2 20.09 6.43 -4.79
CA LYS A 2 19.27 7.20 -5.73
C LYS A 2 17.79 6.99 -5.34
N LYS A 3 17.05 8.06 -5.06
CA LYS A 3 15.66 7.98 -4.56
C LYS A 3 14.75 7.18 -5.51
N ASN A 4 15.01 7.24 -6.81
CA ASN A 4 14.28 6.46 -7.83
C ASN A 4 14.37 4.93 -7.62
N ASN A 5 15.37 4.42 -6.90
CA ASN A 5 15.48 2.99 -6.56
C ASN A 5 14.42 2.54 -5.53
N LEU A 6 13.58 3.45 -5.04
CA LEU A 6 12.46 3.16 -4.15
C LEU A 6 11.14 2.95 -4.91
N ILE A 7 11.06 3.36 -6.18
CA ILE A 7 9.89 3.11 -7.01
C ILE A 7 9.66 1.60 -7.12
N GLY A 8 8.40 1.18 -7.02
CA GLY A 8 8.01 -0.23 -7.02
C GLY A 8 8.14 -0.94 -5.67
N LYS A 9 8.63 -0.25 -4.62
CA LYS A 9 8.74 -0.83 -3.28
C LYS A 9 7.49 -0.58 -2.46
N ILE A 10 7.28 -1.47 -1.50
CA ILE A 10 6.27 -1.33 -0.46
C ILE A 10 6.95 -0.80 0.82
N GLY A 11 6.35 0.22 1.41
CA GLY A 11 6.69 0.71 2.75
C GLY A 11 5.46 0.82 3.63
N TYR A 12 5.62 1.45 4.78
CA TYR A 12 4.53 1.77 5.70
C TYR A 12 4.54 3.26 6.04
N ALA A 13 3.38 3.90 6.00
CA ALA A 13 3.18 5.28 6.37
C ALA A 13 2.04 5.41 7.39
N LEU A 14 2.24 6.26 8.39
CA LEU A 14 1.17 6.65 9.30
C LEU A 14 0.17 7.54 8.56
N ASN A 15 -1.11 7.43 8.94
CA ASN A 15 -2.19 8.19 8.32
C ASN A 15 -2.01 9.70 8.44
N ILE A 16 -1.43 10.19 9.54
CA ILE A 16 -1.07 11.61 9.73
C ILE A 16 -0.11 12.15 8.65
N ASN A 17 0.60 11.26 7.96
CA ASN A 17 1.55 11.60 6.91
C ASN A 17 1.01 11.32 5.50
N LEU A 18 -0.26 10.90 5.38
CA LEU A 18 -0.92 10.59 4.12
C LEU A 18 -2.04 11.61 3.86
N PRO A 19 -1.88 12.47 2.83
CA PRO A 19 -2.90 13.44 2.46
C PRO A 19 -4.31 12.84 2.29
N GLY A 20 -5.29 13.43 2.96
CA GLY A 20 -6.69 12.98 2.98
C GLY A 20 -7.02 11.88 3.99
N LEU A 21 -6.03 11.38 4.74
CA LEU A 21 -6.21 10.38 5.79
C LEU A 21 -5.79 10.86 7.19
N GLU A 22 -5.35 12.11 7.32
CA GLU A 22 -4.67 12.65 8.50
C GLU A 22 -5.50 12.54 9.79
N ASN A 23 -6.82 12.62 9.66
CA ASN A 23 -7.76 12.55 10.78
C ASN A 23 -8.10 11.12 11.22
N LYS A 24 -7.53 10.09 10.60
CA LYS A 24 -7.80 8.68 10.93
C LYS A 24 -6.63 8.07 11.70
N PRO A 25 -6.88 7.33 12.79
CA PRO A 25 -5.81 6.65 13.51
C PRO A 25 -5.17 5.54 12.67
N GLY A 26 -3.91 5.22 12.96
CA GLY A 26 -3.19 4.09 12.36
C GLY A 26 -2.32 4.48 11.16
N GLY A 27 -2.22 3.55 10.20
CA GLY A 27 -1.37 3.69 9.02
C GLY A 27 -1.67 2.63 7.97
N HIS A 28 -1.07 2.81 6.80
CA HIS A 28 -1.22 1.92 5.66
C HIS A 28 0.15 1.44 5.17
N TYR A 29 0.17 0.20 4.67
CA TYR A 29 1.21 -0.17 3.73
C TYR A 29 0.96 0.58 2.43
N VAL A 30 2.04 1.07 1.83
CA VAL A 30 1.98 1.92 0.64
C VAL A 30 2.95 1.40 -0.42
N PHE A 31 2.50 1.36 -1.67
CA PHE A 31 3.33 1.09 -2.83
C PHE A 31 3.79 2.41 -3.44
N ILE A 32 5.09 2.59 -3.61
CA ILE A 32 5.68 3.81 -4.16
C ILE A 32 5.59 3.76 -5.69
N LYS A 33 4.67 4.54 -6.26
CA LYS A 33 4.38 4.56 -7.69
C LYS A 33 5.41 5.38 -8.47
N ASN A 34 5.73 6.56 -7.98
CA ASN A 34 6.70 7.46 -8.59
C ASN A 34 7.40 8.27 -7.49
N ILE A 35 8.50 8.94 -7.86
CA ILE A 35 9.18 9.88 -6.98
C ILE A 35 9.50 11.13 -7.79
N LYS A 36 9.23 12.28 -7.19
CA LYS A 36 9.64 13.59 -7.68
C LYS A 36 10.25 14.36 -6.51
N ASP A 37 11.53 14.65 -6.62
CA ASP A 37 12.33 15.34 -5.58
C ASP A 37 12.32 14.59 -4.23
N ASP A 38 11.65 15.15 -3.23
CA ASP A 38 11.44 14.58 -1.89
C ASP A 38 10.03 14.04 -1.66
N LYS A 39 9.19 14.08 -2.70
CA LYS A 39 7.80 13.65 -2.65
C LYS A 39 7.58 12.42 -3.53
N CYS A 40 6.53 11.68 -3.22
CA CYS A 40 6.11 10.52 -3.97
C CYS A 40 4.59 10.43 -4.05
N SER A 41 4.12 9.80 -5.12
CA SER A 41 2.75 9.31 -5.24
C SER A 41 2.72 7.85 -4.82
N VAL A 42 1.69 7.46 -4.07
CA VAL A 42 1.56 6.10 -3.56
C VAL A 42 0.18 5.52 -3.78
N TYR A 43 0.12 4.20 -3.88
CA TYR A 43 -1.11 3.42 -3.67
C TYR A 43 -1.13 2.89 -2.25
N THR A 44 -2.29 2.89 -1.60
CA THR A 44 -2.43 2.23 -0.30
C THR A 44 -2.77 0.76 -0.49
N ILE A 45 -2.36 -0.08 0.45
CA ILE A 45 -2.77 -1.47 0.52
C ILE A 45 -3.83 -1.60 1.61
N VAL A 46 -4.98 -2.17 1.24
CA VAL A 46 -6.15 -2.33 2.11
C VAL A 46 -6.47 -3.81 2.30
N SER A 47 -6.94 -4.19 3.49
CA SER A 47 -7.43 -5.55 3.71
C SER A 47 -8.80 -5.74 3.06
N LEU A 48 -8.97 -6.86 2.36
CA LEU A 48 -10.25 -7.33 1.83
C LEU A 48 -11.04 -8.14 2.86
N LYS A 49 -10.36 -8.61 3.91
CA LYS A 49 -10.93 -9.36 5.02
C LYS A 49 -10.89 -8.57 6.32
N ASP A 50 -11.89 -8.77 7.16
CA ASP A 50 -11.96 -8.18 8.50
C ASP A 50 -11.07 -8.94 9.51
N SER A 51 -11.20 -8.62 10.80
CA SER A 51 -10.44 -9.30 11.86
C SER A 51 -10.86 -10.75 12.12
N LYS A 52 -12.07 -11.14 11.70
CA LYS A 52 -12.61 -12.50 11.82
C LYS A 52 -12.27 -13.37 10.61
N GLY A 53 -11.76 -12.76 9.53
CA GLY A 53 -11.39 -13.45 8.30
C GLY A 53 -12.47 -13.44 7.22
N GLU A 54 -13.57 -12.71 7.48
CA GLU A 54 -14.71 -12.57 6.57
C GLU A 54 -14.45 -11.46 5.55
N PHE A 55 -14.96 -11.65 4.33
CA PHE A 55 -14.83 -10.65 3.27
C PHE A 55 -15.67 -9.41 3.58
N ILE A 56 -15.04 -8.24 3.45
CA ILE A 56 -15.72 -6.96 3.64
C ILE A 56 -16.57 -6.67 2.40
N ARG A 57 -17.89 -6.84 2.50
CA ARG A 57 -18.83 -6.70 1.36
C ARG A 57 -18.63 -5.42 0.55
N LYS A 58 -18.43 -4.27 1.21
CA LYS A 58 -18.17 -2.99 0.53
C LYS A 58 -16.95 -3.05 -0.39
N LYS A 59 -15.91 -3.80 -0.02
CA LYS A 59 -14.67 -3.95 -0.79
C LYS A 59 -14.87 -4.83 -2.02
N PHE A 60 -15.82 -5.75 -1.99
CA PHE A 60 -16.16 -6.56 -3.17
C PHE A 60 -16.71 -5.68 -4.31
N ASN A 61 -17.64 -4.78 -4.00
CA ASN A 61 -18.15 -3.81 -4.97
C ASN A 61 -17.05 -2.87 -5.52
N GLU A 62 -16.02 -2.58 -4.73
CA GLU A 62 -14.87 -1.78 -5.18
C GLU A 62 -13.93 -2.60 -6.09
N LEU A 63 -13.81 -3.91 -5.88
CA LEU A 63 -13.09 -4.84 -6.79
C LEU A 63 -13.78 -4.92 -8.16
N GLU A 64 -15.11 -5.10 -8.18
CA GLU A 64 -15.88 -5.17 -9.44
C GLU A 64 -15.74 -3.88 -10.28
N LYS A 65 -15.59 -2.74 -9.61
CA LYS A 65 -15.40 -1.43 -10.26
C LYS A 65 -13.95 -1.12 -10.65
N GLY A 66 -13.01 -2.04 -10.39
CA GLY A 66 -11.58 -1.83 -10.65
C GLY A 66 -10.90 -0.78 -9.77
N LEU A 67 -11.57 -0.34 -8.68
CA LEU A 67 -10.97 0.60 -7.72
C LEU A 67 -9.97 -0.09 -6.81
N LEU A 68 -10.13 -1.40 -6.62
CA LEU A 68 -9.19 -2.25 -5.91
C LEU A 68 -8.65 -3.31 -6.85
N VAL A 69 -7.35 -3.59 -6.75
CA VAL A 69 -6.70 -4.69 -7.45
C VAL A 69 -6.22 -5.72 -6.42
N PRO A 70 -6.77 -6.93 -6.39
CA PRO A 70 -6.41 -7.93 -5.39
C PRO A 70 -4.95 -8.35 -5.56
N ILE A 71 -4.27 -8.57 -4.44
CA ILE A 71 -2.89 -9.05 -4.40
C ILE A 71 -2.94 -10.53 -4.02
N ALA A 72 -2.37 -11.41 -4.85
CA ALA A 72 -2.36 -12.83 -4.55
C ALA A 72 -1.71 -13.09 -3.17
N ARG A 73 -2.18 -14.12 -2.47
CA ARG A 73 -1.71 -14.41 -1.10
C ARG A 73 -0.23 -14.77 -1.06
N GLU A 74 0.24 -15.44 -2.09
CA GLU A 74 1.66 -15.76 -2.31
C GLU A 74 2.51 -14.51 -2.57
N ASP A 75 1.87 -13.44 -3.06
CA ASP A 75 2.56 -12.21 -3.43
C ASP A 75 2.82 -11.27 -2.25
N ILE A 76 2.11 -11.43 -1.15
CA ILE A 76 2.34 -10.57 0.00
C ILE A 76 2.04 -11.25 1.32
N ASN A 77 2.93 -11.05 2.28
CA ASN A 77 2.92 -11.76 3.55
C ASN A 77 2.23 -10.94 4.64
N LEU A 78 1.12 -10.30 4.27
CA LEU A 78 0.28 -9.57 5.20
C LEU A 78 -0.61 -10.54 5.97
N PRO A 79 -1.04 -10.21 7.21
CA PRO A 79 -1.89 -11.12 7.98
C PRO A 79 -3.22 -11.41 7.30
N ARG A 80 -3.76 -10.46 6.53
CA ARG A 80 -5.06 -10.56 5.85
C ARG A 80 -4.90 -10.45 4.34
N TYR A 81 -5.81 -11.10 3.62
CA TYR A 81 -5.90 -10.97 2.18
C TYR A 81 -6.18 -9.50 1.82
N SER A 82 -5.43 -8.96 0.87
CA SER A 82 -5.32 -7.52 0.66
C SER A 82 -5.38 -7.16 -0.83
N ALA A 83 -5.61 -5.89 -1.11
CA ALA A 83 -5.65 -5.32 -2.45
C ALA A 83 -4.89 -3.98 -2.47
N PHE A 84 -4.37 -3.61 -3.64
CA PHE A 84 -4.01 -2.22 -3.92
C PHE A 84 -5.26 -1.38 -4.09
N ASP A 85 -5.29 -0.23 -3.44
CA ASP A 85 -6.25 0.83 -3.70
C ASP A 85 -5.71 1.72 -4.82
N MET A 86 -6.38 1.69 -5.98
CA MET A 86 -5.91 2.38 -7.19
C MET A 86 -6.09 3.90 -7.11
N ARG A 87 -6.69 4.41 -6.03
CA ARG A 87 -6.71 5.85 -5.73
C ARG A 87 -5.31 6.29 -5.30
N THR A 88 -4.71 7.17 -6.09
CA THR A 88 -3.36 7.67 -5.83
C THR A 88 -3.40 8.72 -4.71
N ILE A 89 -2.53 8.57 -3.71
CA ILE A 89 -2.24 9.62 -2.74
C ILE A 89 -0.97 10.33 -3.20
N GLU A 90 -1.10 11.62 -3.51
CA GLU A 90 -0.04 12.47 -4.02
C GLU A 90 0.70 13.20 -2.90
N ASN A 91 1.88 13.73 -3.22
CA ASN A 91 2.65 14.63 -2.34
C ASN A 91 3.06 14.05 -0.97
N VAL A 92 3.21 12.74 -0.86
CA VAL A 92 3.70 12.08 0.35
C VAL A 92 5.20 12.31 0.50
N ASP A 93 5.65 12.78 1.65
CA ASP A 93 7.08 12.94 1.93
C ASP A 93 7.76 11.57 2.06
N ILE A 94 8.80 11.32 1.27
CA ILE A 94 9.48 10.01 1.24
C ILE A 94 10.05 9.66 2.61
N LYS A 95 10.50 10.65 3.39
CA LYS A 95 11.06 10.40 4.73
C LYS A 95 10.03 9.81 5.70
N ASN A 96 8.74 10.00 5.41
CA ASN A 96 7.64 9.49 6.23
C ASN A 96 7.24 8.05 5.88
N ILE A 97 7.88 7.46 4.85
CA ILE A 97 7.67 6.07 4.45
C ILE A 97 8.77 5.20 5.05
N SER A 98 8.40 4.34 6.00
CA SER A 98 9.31 3.34 6.54
C SER A 98 9.39 2.15 5.60
N LEU A 99 10.56 1.92 5.01
CA LEU A 99 10.84 0.77 4.14
C LEU A 99 11.21 -0.50 4.93
N ASN A 100 11.60 -0.32 6.20
CA ASN A 100 11.96 -1.40 7.11
C ASN A 100 10.77 -1.82 7.97
N CYS A 101 9.57 -1.80 7.42
CA CYS A 101 8.36 -2.22 8.13
C CYS A 101 8.30 -3.75 8.21
N SER A 102 9.06 -4.31 9.15
CA SER A 102 8.94 -5.68 9.67
C SER A 102 7.64 -5.92 10.45
N ILE A 103 6.79 -4.90 10.57
CA ILE A 103 5.69 -4.85 11.53
C ILE A 103 4.70 -6.01 11.34
N ARG A 104 4.45 -6.49 10.10
CA ARG A 104 3.60 -7.68 9.83
C ARG A 104 3.89 -8.41 8.52
N LEU A 105 5.12 -8.34 8.00
CA LEU A 105 5.53 -9.16 6.85
C LEU A 105 6.27 -10.38 7.39
N LYS A 106 5.67 -11.59 7.30
CA LYS A 106 6.32 -12.76 7.93
C LYS A 106 7.67 -13.14 7.30
N ASN A 107 8.09 -12.52 6.18
CA ASN A 107 9.42 -12.66 5.53
C ASN A 107 9.72 -11.46 4.60
N LYS A 108 11.01 -11.18 4.33
CA LYS A 108 11.47 -10.15 3.37
C LYS A 108 10.97 -10.49 1.95
N HIS A 109 10.17 -9.62 1.35
CA HIS A 109 9.53 -9.85 0.05
C HIS A 109 10.50 -9.73 -1.14
N LYS A 110 10.32 -10.61 -2.13
CA LYS A 110 10.70 -10.42 -3.53
C LYS A 110 9.45 -10.01 -4.30
N PHE A 111 9.20 -8.72 -4.54
CA PHE A 111 8.16 -8.28 -5.47
C PHE A 111 8.72 -7.39 -6.57
N TYR A 112 8.49 -7.82 -7.81
CA TYR A 112 8.67 -7.09 -9.04
C TYR A 112 7.29 -6.97 -9.69
N MET A 113 6.58 -5.86 -9.49
CA MET A 113 5.46 -5.54 -10.37
C MET A 113 6.03 -4.80 -11.59
N ARG A 114 6.07 -5.48 -12.74
CA ARG A 114 6.19 -4.82 -14.05
C ARG A 114 4.78 -4.45 -14.49
N ASP A 115 4.56 -3.14 -14.65
CA ASP A 115 3.45 -2.52 -15.36
C ASP A 115 2.02 -2.75 -14.80
N LEU A 116 1.66 -1.97 -13.77
CA LEU A 116 0.27 -1.53 -13.60
C LEU A 116 0.00 -0.49 -14.69
N ARG A 117 -0.59 -0.94 -15.81
CA ARG A 117 -1.07 -0.09 -16.90
C ARG A 117 -2.31 0.70 -16.50
#